data_AF-A0A8H6DFM9-F1
#
_entry.id   AF-A0A8H6DFM9-F1
#
_cell.length_a   1.000
_cell.length_b   1.000
_cell.length_c   1.000
_cell.angle_alpha   90.00
_cell.angle_beta   90.00
_cell.angle_gamma   90.00
#
_symmetry.space_group_name_H-M   'P 1'
#
loop_
_entity.id
_entity.type
_entity.pdbx_description
1 polymer ?
#
loop_
_entity_poly.entity_id
_entity_poly.type
_entity_poly.pdbx_seq_one_letter_code
_entity_poly.pdbx_strand_id
1 'polypeptide(L)'
;MTKSNGMNNTSHGTLFRQLVSGLDEIPLMDIHWLIYVAFGAWICSYVIHVLSSPSTVKVPFVGYRSVFEPTWFLRLRFVWEGGSIISQGYNKFKVSIFQVRKLGTDIVIIPPNYIDEVRKLSQDKTRSVEPFINDFAGDYTRGMVFLQSDLQNRVIQQRLTPKLVSLTKVMKEELDYALTKEMPDMKDDEWVEVDIASIMVRLISRISARVFLGPEHCRNQEWLTTTAEYSESLFITGFILRVVPHILRPFVAPLLPSYRTLLRNVSSGRRVIGDIIRSQHGGGNEDILSWMVEAATGEEKQIDNIAQRMLILSLASIHTTAMTMTHAMYDLCAHPEYIEPLRDEVKGVVGASGWDKTALNRLHRLDSFLKESQRFNPVFLCKSLFISIPFQFLTQTSSDI
;
A
#
# COMPACT_ATOMS: atom_id res chain seq x y z
N MET A 1 -46.86 53.28 -67.73
CA MET A 1 -47.39 51.91 -67.62
C MET A 1 -46.22 50.95 -67.67
N THR A 2 -45.72 50.52 -66.53
CA THR A 2 -44.59 49.57 -66.45
C THR A 2 -44.84 48.59 -65.31
N LYS A 3 -44.69 47.31 -65.66
CA LYS A 3 -45.16 46.11 -64.97
C LYS A 3 -44.41 45.85 -63.67
N SER A 4 -45.19 45.45 -62.66
CA SER A 4 -44.74 44.72 -61.46
C SER A 4 -44.24 43.34 -61.87
N ASN A 5 -43.00 43.01 -61.48
CA ASN A 5 -42.44 41.66 -61.50
C ASN A 5 -42.19 41.26 -60.04
N GLY A 6 -43.04 40.39 -59.51
CA GLY A 6 -42.73 39.62 -58.31
C GLY A 6 -41.86 38.43 -58.68
N MET A 7 -40.75 38.23 -57.98
CA MET A 7 -40.09 36.93 -57.91
C MET A 7 -39.11 36.87 -56.73
N ASN A 8 -39.16 35.71 -56.06
CA ASN A 8 -38.11 35.08 -55.27
C ASN A 8 -37.93 35.52 -53.80
N ASN A 9 -38.77 34.98 -52.92
CA ASN A 9 -38.42 34.84 -51.49
C ASN A 9 -38.71 33.41 -50.93
N THR A 10 -38.82 32.41 -51.81
CA THR A 10 -39.28 31.04 -51.48
C THR A 10 -38.17 29.99 -51.41
N SER A 11 -36.89 30.36 -51.51
CA SER A 11 -35.76 29.41 -51.51
C SER A 11 -35.09 29.25 -50.14
N HIS A 12 -34.86 30.36 -49.41
CA HIS A 12 -34.15 30.30 -48.11
C HIS A 12 -34.96 29.70 -46.96
N GLY A 13 -36.29 29.87 -46.95
CA GLY A 13 -37.17 29.27 -45.94
C GLY A 13 -37.28 27.75 -46.06
N THR A 14 -37.07 27.20 -47.25
CA THR A 14 -37.25 25.78 -47.57
C THR A 14 -36.02 24.95 -47.19
N LEU A 15 -34.81 25.51 -47.40
CA LEU A 15 -33.56 24.90 -46.94
C LEU A 15 -33.45 24.89 -45.41
N PHE A 16 -33.87 25.96 -44.73
CA PHE A 16 -33.88 26.01 -43.27
C PHE A 16 -34.93 25.06 -42.68
N ARG A 17 -36.11 24.94 -43.29
CA ARG A 17 -37.11 23.93 -42.89
C ARG A 17 -36.66 22.50 -43.16
N GLN A 18 -35.94 22.22 -44.25
CA GLN A 18 -35.38 20.89 -44.53
C GLN A 18 -34.25 20.50 -43.57
N LEU A 19 -33.41 21.46 -43.15
CA LEU A 19 -32.38 21.25 -42.14
C LEU A 19 -32.98 21.00 -40.74
N VAL A 20 -34.05 21.72 -40.39
CA VAL A 20 -34.76 21.54 -39.11
C VAL A 20 -35.60 20.25 -39.11
N SER A 21 -36.26 19.88 -40.22
CA SER A 21 -37.00 18.62 -40.32
C SER A 21 -36.10 17.39 -40.30
N GLY A 22 -34.87 17.49 -40.83
CA GLY A 22 -33.88 16.42 -40.73
C GLY A 22 -33.30 16.23 -39.32
N LEU A 23 -33.48 17.21 -38.42
CA LEU A 23 -33.11 17.09 -36.99
C LEU A 23 -34.26 16.48 -36.16
N ASP A 24 -35.52 16.68 -36.56
CA ASP A 24 -36.70 16.05 -35.94
C ASP A 24 -36.84 14.56 -36.32
N GLU A 25 -36.19 14.11 -37.40
CA GLU A 25 -36.17 12.70 -37.84
C GLU A 25 -35.09 11.84 -37.19
N ILE A 26 -34.23 12.40 -36.33
CA ILE A 26 -33.27 11.61 -35.56
C ILE A 26 -34.01 11.06 -34.35
N PRO A 27 -34.29 9.74 -34.27
CA PRO A 27 -34.97 9.18 -33.12
C PRO A 27 -34.13 9.48 -31.87
N LEU A 28 -34.77 9.95 -30.78
CA LEU A 28 -34.09 10.34 -29.52
C LEU A 28 -33.03 9.30 -29.05
N MET A 29 -33.26 8.03 -29.38
CA MET A 29 -32.38 6.89 -29.10
C MET A 29 -31.00 6.98 -29.77
N ASP A 30 -30.90 7.56 -30.97
CA ASP A 30 -29.62 7.75 -31.69
C ASP A 30 -28.77 8.86 -31.08
N ILE A 31 -29.39 9.91 -30.53
CA ILE A 31 -28.69 11.00 -29.84
C ILE A 31 -28.07 10.49 -28.54
N HIS A 32 -28.79 9.67 -27.78
CA HIS A 32 -28.26 9.06 -26.56
C HIS A 32 -27.08 8.12 -26.86
N TRP A 33 -27.19 7.27 -27.89
CA TRP A 33 -26.09 6.41 -28.34
C TRP A 33 -24.84 7.23 -28.71
N LEU A 34 -25.00 8.30 -29.50
CA LEU A 34 -23.88 9.17 -29.89
C LEU A 34 -23.23 9.84 -28.67
N ILE A 35 -24.01 10.25 -27.67
CA ILE A 35 -23.50 10.78 -26.41
C ILE A 35 -22.72 9.71 -25.65
N TYR A 36 -23.20 8.45 -25.57
CA TYR A 36 -22.47 7.36 -24.91
C TYR A 36 -21.17 7.01 -25.64
N VAL A 37 -21.16 7.01 -26.97
CA VAL A 37 -19.95 6.78 -27.77
C VAL A 37 -18.96 7.93 -27.62
N ALA A 38 -19.42 9.18 -27.70
CA ALA A 38 -18.58 10.35 -27.52
C ALA A 38 -18.00 10.41 -26.09
N PHE A 39 -18.80 10.09 -25.09
CA PHE A 39 -18.37 10.00 -23.69
C PHE A 39 -17.38 8.84 -23.49
N GLY A 40 -17.64 7.67 -24.07
CA GLY A 40 -16.72 6.53 -24.06
C GLY A 40 -15.40 6.85 -24.75
N ALA A 41 -15.43 7.52 -25.90
CA ALA A 41 -14.24 7.97 -26.64
C ALA A 41 -13.48 9.07 -25.88
N TRP A 42 -14.18 10.00 -25.23
CA TRP A 42 -13.57 11.02 -24.38
C TRP A 42 -12.91 10.40 -23.14
N ILE A 43 -13.56 9.43 -22.49
CA ILE A 43 -12.95 8.65 -21.40
C ILE A 43 -11.72 7.91 -21.91
N CYS A 44 -11.81 7.22 -23.04
CA CYS A 44 -10.67 6.50 -23.61
C CYS A 44 -9.52 7.45 -23.95
N SER A 45 -9.80 8.60 -24.57
CA SER A 45 -8.80 9.62 -24.90
C SER A 45 -8.17 10.22 -23.63
N TYR A 46 -8.97 10.52 -22.61
CA TYR A 46 -8.50 11.01 -21.32
C TYR A 46 -7.65 9.96 -20.59
N VAL A 47 -8.07 8.70 -20.59
CA VAL A 47 -7.31 7.56 -20.06
C VAL A 47 -5.98 7.43 -20.81
N ILE A 48 -5.98 7.49 -22.14
CA ILE A 48 -4.76 7.45 -22.96
C ILE A 48 -3.86 8.64 -22.63
N HIS A 49 -4.40 9.85 -22.51
CA HIS A 49 -3.64 11.05 -22.18
C HIS A 49 -2.99 10.95 -20.78
N VAL A 50 -3.78 10.58 -19.75
CA VAL A 50 -3.27 10.36 -18.39
C VAL A 50 -2.20 9.28 -18.38
N LEU A 51 -2.42 8.18 -19.10
CA LEU A 51 -1.48 7.08 -19.22
C LEU A 51 -0.26 7.38 -20.12
N SER A 52 -0.30 8.43 -20.93
CA SER A 52 0.78 8.86 -21.83
C SER A 52 1.47 10.14 -21.39
N SER A 53 1.14 10.65 -20.20
CA SER A 53 1.66 11.91 -19.67
C SER A 53 3.19 11.97 -19.76
N PRO A 54 3.77 13.07 -20.30
CA PRO A 54 5.21 13.19 -20.50
C PRO A 54 5.96 13.25 -19.17
N SER A 55 7.17 12.72 -19.15
CA SER A 55 8.02 12.81 -17.97
C SER A 55 8.49 14.24 -17.74
N THR A 56 8.55 14.63 -16.47
CA THR A 56 9.11 15.90 -16.01
C THR A 56 10.63 15.87 -15.84
N VAL A 57 11.25 14.69 -15.93
CA VAL A 57 12.69 14.47 -15.64
C VAL A 57 13.42 13.97 -16.90
N LYS A 58 14.55 14.62 -17.24
CA LYS A 58 15.40 14.25 -18.39
C LYS A 58 16.38 13.13 -18.02
N VAL A 59 15.90 11.90 -17.93
CA VAL A 59 16.70 10.68 -17.66
C VAL A 59 16.31 9.54 -18.60
N PRO A 60 17.18 8.54 -18.85
CA PRO A 60 16.85 7.42 -19.72
C PRO A 60 15.69 6.59 -19.17
N PHE A 61 14.81 6.14 -20.07
CA PHE A 61 13.69 5.26 -19.74
C PHE A 61 14.05 3.80 -19.89
N VAL A 62 13.45 2.98 -19.04
CA VAL A 62 13.52 1.53 -19.12
C VAL A 62 12.12 0.94 -19.20
N GLY A 63 11.99 -0.13 -19.99
CA GLY A 63 10.82 -0.98 -20.01
C GLY A 63 10.28 -1.22 -21.41
N TYR A 64 10.42 -0.28 -22.34
CA TYR A 64 9.92 -0.44 -23.72
C TYR A 64 10.54 -1.66 -24.42
N ARG A 65 9.68 -2.51 -24.99
CA ARG A 65 10.06 -3.64 -25.85
C ARG A 65 10.27 -3.22 -27.31
N SER A 66 9.56 -2.19 -27.75
CA SER A 66 9.61 -1.65 -29.11
C SER A 66 9.35 -0.14 -29.11
N VAL A 67 9.82 0.55 -30.13
CA VAL A 67 9.58 1.98 -30.36
C VAL A 67 8.08 2.28 -30.56
N PHE A 68 7.30 1.28 -31.01
CA PHE A 68 5.86 1.40 -31.24
C PHE A 68 5.00 1.00 -30.04
N GLU A 69 5.59 0.53 -28.93
CA GLU A 69 4.80 0.14 -27.75
C GLU A 69 4.16 1.39 -27.11
N PRO A 70 2.82 1.44 -26.97
CA PRO A 70 2.16 2.57 -26.33
C PRO A 70 2.56 2.70 -24.85
N THR A 71 2.78 3.93 -24.38
CA THR A 71 3.17 4.21 -22.99
C THR A 71 2.20 3.63 -21.96
N TRP A 72 0.90 3.68 -22.26
CA TRP A 72 -0.12 3.13 -21.38
C TRP A 72 0.01 1.61 -21.20
N PHE A 73 0.44 0.89 -22.24
CA PHE A 73 0.64 -0.54 -22.21
C PHE A 73 1.87 -0.90 -21.35
N LEU A 74 2.95 -0.14 -21.46
CA LEU A 74 4.10 -0.27 -20.56
C LEU A 74 3.71 -0.04 -19.08
N ARG A 75 2.95 1.02 -18.79
CA ARG A 75 2.48 1.31 -17.42
C ARG A 75 1.62 0.19 -16.86
N LEU A 76 0.75 -0.39 -17.68
CA LEU A 76 -0.07 -1.54 -17.31
C LEU A 76 0.79 -2.79 -17.08
N ARG A 77 1.74 -3.08 -17.98
CA ARG A 77 2.66 -4.23 -17.86
C ARG A 77 3.54 -4.15 -16.62
N PHE A 78 3.88 -2.96 -16.13
CA PHE A 78 4.60 -2.79 -14.88
C PHE A 78 3.91 -3.45 -13.67
N VAL A 79 2.58 -3.63 -13.71
CA VAL A 79 1.85 -4.35 -12.65
C VAL A 79 2.34 -5.78 -12.47
N TRP A 80 2.58 -6.50 -13.56
CA TRP A 80 2.99 -7.91 -13.51
C TRP A 80 4.49 -8.11 -13.73
N GLU A 81 5.15 -7.20 -14.45
CA GLU A 81 6.58 -7.30 -14.80
C GLU A 81 7.46 -6.28 -14.06
N GLY A 82 6.95 -5.58 -13.05
CA GLY A 82 7.65 -4.48 -12.38
C GLY A 82 9.06 -4.85 -11.90
N GLY A 83 9.20 -6.01 -11.24
CA GLY A 83 10.51 -6.50 -10.79
C GLY A 83 11.49 -6.76 -11.94
N SER A 84 11.02 -7.33 -13.05
CA SER A 84 11.84 -7.58 -14.25
C SER A 84 12.25 -6.27 -14.92
N ILE A 85 11.32 -5.31 -15.07
CA ILE A 85 11.59 -4.00 -15.68
C ILE A 85 12.63 -3.22 -14.85
N ILE A 86 12.51 -3.21 -13.52
CA ILE A 86 13.49 -2.58 -12.63
C ILE A 86 14.85 -3.29 -12.76
N SER A 87 14.88 -4.62 -12.78
CA SER A 87 16.11 -5.40 -12.93
C SER A 87 16.82 -5.15 -14.26
N GLN A 88 16.06 -5.05 -15.36
CA GLN A 88 16.60 -4.65 -16.67
C GLN A 88 17.23 -3.26 -16.61
N GLY A 89 16.57 -2.33 -15.92
CA GLY A 89 17.07 -0.97 -15.76
C GLY A 89 18.34 -0.92 -14.93
N TYR A 90 18.35 -1.65 -13.82
CA TYR A 90 19.54 -1.84 -13.00
C TYR A 90 20.70 -2.40 -13.83
N ASN A 91 20.47 -3.45 -14.62
CA ASN A 91 21.52 -4.06 -15.45
C ASN A 91 22.08 -3.11 -16.53
N LYS A 92 21.22 -2.26 -17.11
CA LYS A 92 21.60 -1.31 -18.17
C LYS A 92 22.24 -0.02 -17.62
N PHE A 93 21.81 0.41 -16.43
CA PHE A 93 22.10 1.71 -15.84
C PHE A 93 22.57 1.56 -14.38
N LYS A 94 23.51 0.65 -14.11
CA LYS A 94 23.96 0.32 -12.73
C LYS A 94 24.35 1.53 -11.88
N VAL A 95 25.04 2.49 -12.49
CA VAL A 95 25.65 3.66 -11.81
C VAL A 95 24.89 4.95 -12.11
N SER A 96 23.94 4.90 -13.05
CA SER A 96 23.24 6.09 -13.55
C SER A 96 21.76 6.07 -13.17
N ILE A 97 21.21 7.25 -12.94
CA ILE A 97 19.77 7.41 -12.69
C ILE A 97 18.98 7.05 -13.95
N PHE A 98 17.90 6.29 -13.79
CA PHE A 98 16.97 5.97 -14.86
C PHE A 98 15.52 6.08 -14.37
N GLN A 99 14.58 6.08 -15.31
CA GLN A 99 13.16 6.20 -15.01
C GLN A 99 12.37 4.99 -15.47
N VAL A 100 11.40 4.59 -14.64
CA VAL A 100 10.45 3.53 -14.94
C VAL A 100 9.04 4.08 -14.91
N ARG A 101 8.22 3.64 -15.86
CA ARG A 101 6.82 4.05 -15.97
C ARG A 101 5.92 3.02 -15.30
N LYS A 102 5.18 3.45 -14.29
CA LYS A 102 4.16 2.65 -13.61
C LYS A 102 2.81 3.35 -13.66
N LEU A 103 1.74 2.63 -13.29
CA LEU A 103 0.42 3.24 -13.10
C LEU A 103 0.46 4.35 -12.03
N GLY A 104 -0.20 5.46 -12.34
CA GLY A 104 -0.20 6.66 -11.50
C GLY A 104 0.99 7.57 -11.83
N THR A 105 2.08 7.40 -11.07
CA THR A 105 3.24 8.30 -11.12
C THR A 105 4.49 7.56 -11.58
N ASP A 106 5.19 8.09 -12.58
CA ASP A 106 6.49 7.55 -13.02
C ASP A 106 7.52 7.65 -11.88
N ILE A 107 8.39 6.65 -11.75
CA ILE A 107 9.39 6.56 -10.68
C ILE A 107 10.79 6.76 -11.24
N VAL A 108 11.59 7.58 -10.54
CA VAL A 108 13.01 7.75 -10.83
C VAL A 108 13.78 6.79 -9.92
N ILE A 109 14.54 5.87 -10.51
CA ILE A 109 15.37 4.93 -9.78
C ILE A 109 16.75 5.55 -9.59
N ILE A 110 17.13 5.70 -8.32
CA ILE A 110 18.39 6.28 -7.90
C ILE A 110 19.33 5.14 -7.48
N PRO A 111 20.53 5.02 -8.08
CA PRO A 111 21.47 3.99 -7.69
C PRO A 111 22.10 4.27 -6.31
N PRO A 112 22.67 3.25 -5.65
CA PRO A 112 23.18 3.37 -4.28
C PRO A 112 24.17 4.51 -4.04
N ASN A 113 24.95 4.88 -5.05
CA ASN A 113 25.99 5.92 -4.96
C ASN A 113 25.45 7.30 -4.55
N TYR A 114 24.18 7.57 -4.80
CA TYR A 114 23.54 8.84 -4.42
C TYR A 114 22.76 8.77 -3.10
N ILE A 115 22.72 7.62 -2.42
CA ILE A 115 21.94 7.44 -1.18
C ILE A 115 22.37 8.44 -0.11
N ASP A 116 23.66 8.75 0.01
CA ASP A 116 24.14 9.69 1.02
C ASP A 116 23.75 11.14 0.71
N GLU A 117 23.60 11.50 -0.56
CA GLU A 117 23.02 12.80 -0.93
C GLU A 117 21.52 12.86 -0.60
N VAL A 118 20.78 11.79 -0.89
CA VAL A 118 19.36 11.69 -0.52
C VAL A 118 19.17 11.76 0.99
N ARG A 119 20.05 11.12 1.77
CA ARG A 119 20.01 11.14 3.24
C ARG A 119 20.25 12.53 3.84
N LYS A 120 20.99 13.40 3.16
CA LYS A 120 21.25 14.79 3.60
C LYS A 120 20.05 15.71 3.37
N LEU A 121 19.05 15.29 2.62
CA LEU A 121 17.83 16.08 2.43
C LEU A 121 17.05 16.17 3.75
N SER A 122 16.55 17.37 4.09
CA SER A 122 15.73 17.56 5.29
C SER A 122 14.37 16.88 5.13
N GLN A 123 13.75 16.51 6.25
CA GLN A 123 12.42 15.88 6.27
C GLN A 123 11.35 16.77 5.61
N ASP A 124 11.51 18.10 5.64
CA ASP A 124 10.59 19.05 5.00
C ASP A 124 10.62 18.96 3.47
N LYS A 125 11.74 18.49 2.91
CA LYS A 125 11.98 18.36 1.47
C LYS A 125 11.64 16.97 0.94
N THR A 126 11.47 16.00 1.83
CA THR A 126 11.30 14.59 1.45
C THR A 126 10.14 13.93 2.19
N ARG A 127 9.22 13.34 1.44
CA ARG A 127 8.06 12.64 2.00
C ARG A 127 8.08 11.18 1.60
N SER A 128 8.29 10.29 2.56
CA SER A 128 8.38 8.83 2.31
C SER A 128 7.03 8.12 2.41
N VAL A 129 6.08 8.68 3.15
CA VAL A 129 4.75 8.09 3.37
C VAL A 129 3.78 8.45 2.25
N GLU A 130 3.85 9.69 1.75
CA GLU A 130 2.94 10.20 0.72
C GLU A 130 2.88 9.36 -0.56
N PRO A 131 4.00 8.91 -1.17
CA PRO A 131 3.95 8.02 -2.33
C PRO A 131 3.11 6.77 -2.08
N PHE A 132 3.24 6.16 -0.90
CA PHE A 132 2.51 4.94 -0.54
C PHE A 132 1.00 5.22 -0.40
N ILE A 133 0.64 6.30 0.28
CA ILE A 133 -0.77 6.71 0.44
C ILE A 133 -1.42 7.02 -0.91
N ASN A 134 -0.71 7.73 -1.80
CA ASN A 134 -1.20 8.04 -3.15
C ASN A 134 -1.34 6.78 -4.01
N ASP A 135 -0.39 5.85 -3.92
CA ASP A 135 -0.43 4.58 -4.64
C ASP A 135 -1.65 3.73 -4.28
N PHE A 136 -2.19 3.86 -3.07
CA PHE A 136 -3.40 3.16 -2.62
C PHE A 136 -4.64 4.06 -2.57
N ALA A 137 -4.68 5.15 -3.34
CA ALA A 137 -5.81 6.07 -3.41
C ALA A 137 -6.29 6.50 -2.01
N GLY A 138 -5.36 7.06 -1.22
CA GLY A 138 -5.52 7.41 0.19
C GLY A 138 -6.82 8.13 0.57
N ASP A 139 -7.35 8.96 -0.32
CA ASP A 139 -8.62 9.66 -0.12
C ASP A 139 -9.81 8.69 0.05
N TYR A 140 -9.80 7.58 -0.70
CA TYR A 140 -10.84 6.55 -0.68
C TYR A 140 -10.53 5.47 0.37
N THR A 141 -9.27 5.09 0.55
CA THR A 141 -8.86 4.05 1.51
C THR A 141 -8.70 4.57 2.94
N ARG A 142 -8.99 5.86 3.17
CA ARG A 142 -8.86 6.58 4.45
C ARG A 142 -7.41 6.66 4.95
N GLY A 143 -6.45 6.58 4.04
CA GLY A 143 -5.01 6.65 4.33
C GLY A 143 -4.49 8.05 4.66
N MET A 144 -5.21 9.12 4.28
CA MET A 144 -4.75 10.51 4.43
C MET A 144 -4.46 10.92 5.88
N VAL A 145 -5.04 10.23 6.86
CA VAL A 145 -4.81 10.50 8.29
C VAL A 145 -3.32 10.42 8.67
N PHE A 146 -2.54 9.55 8.00
CA PHE A 146 -1.09 9.41 8.20
C PHE A 146 -0.27 10.61 7.69
N LEU A 147 -0.83 11.41 6.79
CA LEU A 147 -0.18 12.62 6.25
C LEU A 147 -0.56 13.88 7.04
N GLN A 148 -1.69 13.84 7.74
CA GLN A 148 -2.22 14.97 8.50
C GLN A 148 -1.52 15.17 9.84
N SER A 149 -0.97 14.11 10.44
CA SER A 149 -0.21 14.20 11.70
C SER A 149 0.77 13.04 11.87
N ASP A 150 1.79 13.30 12.69
CA ASP A 150 2.88 12.39 13.03
C ASP A 150 2.62 11.54 14.29
N LEU A 151 1.40 11.57 14.86
CA LEU A 151 1.07 10.93 16.14
C LEU A 151 1.55 9.47 16.23
N GLN A 152 1.29 8.66 15.21
CA GLN A 152 1.74 7.27 15.13
C GLN A 152 3.27 7.15 15.21
N ASN A 153 4.02 8.06 14.58
CA ASN A 153 5.47 8.06 14.59
C ASN A 153 5.98 8.44 15.98
N ARG A 154 5.37 9.46 16.62
CA ARG A 154 5.70 9.86 17.99
C ARG A 154 5.49 8.69 18.96
N VAL A 155 4.35 8.02 18.90
CA VAL A 155 4.04 6.86 19.76
C VAL A 155 5.03 5.71 19.52
N ILE A 156 5.30 5.34 18.26
CA ILE A 156 6.22 4.24 17.94
C ILE A 156 7.64 4.55 18.41
N GLN A 157 8.15 5.75 18.16
CA GLN A 157 9.53 6.10 18.48
C GLN A 157 9.72 6.37 19.98
N GLN A 158 8.78 7.06 20.63
CA GLN A 158 8.94 7.51 22.01
C GLN A 158 8.43 6.50 23.03
N ARG A 159 7.49 5.62 22.68
CA ARG A 159 6.85 4.68 23.63
C ARG A 159 7.16 3.23 23.29
N LEU A 160 6.94 2.80 22.04
CA LEU A 160 7.11 1.39 21.64
C LEU A 160 8.59 0.98 21.55
N THR A 161 9.40 1.73 20.80
CA THR A 161 10.81 1.38 20.50
C THR A 161 11.64 1.16 21.78
N PRO A 162 11.57 2.02 22.81
CA PRO A 162 12.30 1.80 24.06
C PRO A 162 11.82 0.57 24.86
N LYS A 163 10.60 0.09 24.61
CA LYS A 163 9.95 -1.01 25.32
C LYS A 163 9.93 -2.35 24.55
N LEU A 164 10.50 -2.44 23.34
CA LEU A 164 10.51 -3.68 22.54
C LEU A 164 11.05 -4.88 23.33
N VAL A 165 12.09 -4.63 24.10
CA VAL A 165 12.76 -5.61 24.94
C VAL A 165 11.80 -6.17 26.01
N SER A 166 10.99 -5.33 26.67
CA SER A 166 9.97 -5.81 27.63
C SER A 166 8.77 -6.48 26.95
N LEU A 167 8.46 -6.13 25.71
CA LEU A 167 7.36 -6.74 24.96
C LEU A 167 7.69 -8.15 24.45
N THR A 168 8.96 -8.56 24.44
CA THR A 168 9.36 -9.90 23.95
C THR A 168 8.62 -11.03 24.67
N LYS A 169 8.52 -10.96 26.01
CA LYS A 169 7.78 -11.96 26.79
C LYS A 169 6.29 -11.95 26.46
N VAL A 170 5.71 -10.76 26.33
CA VAL A 170 4.29 -10.57 25.98
C VAL A 170 3.96 -11.13 24.59
N MET A 171 4.84 -10.89 23.62
CA MET A 171 4.69 -11.44 22.26
C MET A 171 4.86 -12.96 22.25
N LYS A 172 5.80 -13.50 23.03
CA LYS A 172 6.00 -14.95 23.17
C LYS A 172 4.76 -15.63 23.76
N GLU A 173 4.17 -15.06 24.81
CA GLU A 173 2.98 -15.62 25.46
C GLU A 173 1.79 -15.67 24.48
N GLU A 174 1.60 -14.62 23.68
CA GLU A 174 0.56 -14.63 22.66
C GLU A 174 0.91 -15.52 21.48
N LEU A 175 2.19 -15.66 21.10
CA LEU A 175 2.62 -16.61 20.07
C LEU A 175 2.29 -18.05 20.48
N ASP A 176 2.60 -18.46 21.71
CA ASP A 176 2.27 -19.80 22.21
C ASP A 176 0.76 -20.04 22.12
N TYR A 177 -0.06 -19.08 22.57
CA TYR A 177 -1.51 -19.17 22.46
C TYR A 177 -1.98 -19.24 21.00
N ALA A 178 -1.44 -18.37 20.14
CA ALA A 178 -1.82 -18.31 18.73
C ALA A 178 -1.48 -19.61 17.99
N LEU A 179 -0.33 -20.25 18.29
CA LEU A 179 0.04 -21.55 17.73
C LEU A 179 -1.00 -22.62 18.07
N THR A 180 -1.53 -22.66 19.31
CA THR A 180 -2.59 -23.61 19.68
C THR A 180 -3.94 -23.38 18.98
N LYS A 181 -4.15 -22.20 18.37
CA LYS A 181 -5.41 -21.84 17.71
C LYS A 181 -5.33 -21.91 16.19
N GLU A 182 -4.17 -21.58 15.62
CA GLU A 182 -4.00 -21.44 14.18
C GLU A 182 -3.38 -22.67 13.52
N MET A 183 -2.70 -23.52 14.30
CA MET A 183 -2.20 -24.81 13.82
C MET A 183 -3.35 -25.83 13.79
N PRO A 184 -3.42 -26.70 12.77
CA PRO A 184 -4.39 -27.78 12.74
C PRO A 184 -4.16 -28.75 13.89
N ASP A 185 -5.24 -29.34 14.40
CA ASP A 185 -5.14 -30.44 15.37
C ASP A 185 -4.44 -31.63 14.71
N MET A 186 -3.33 -32.06 15.32
CA MET A 186 -2.51 -33.15 14.83
C MET A 186 -2.55 -34.31 15.84
N LYS A 187 -2.68 -35.54 15.37
CA LYS A 187 -2.36 -36.73 16.16
C LYS A 187 -0.86 -36.97 16.06
N ASP A 188 -0.24 -37.51 17.11
CA ASP A 188 1.24 -37.56 17.26
C ASP A 188 2.00 -38.21 16.06
N ASP A 189 1.34 -39.02 15.23
CA ASP A 189 1.94 -39.73 14.07
C ASP A 189 1.44 -39.27 12.68
N GLU A 190 0.61 -38.22 12.57
CA GLU A 190 0.02 -37.79 11.28
C GLU A 190 0.65 -36.49 10.76
N TRP A 191 1.05 -36.46 9.48
CA TRP A 191 1.47 -35.22 8.80
C TRP A 191 0.25 -34.50 8.20
N VAL A 192 0.18 -33.19 8.40
CA VAL A 192 -0.89 -32.34 7.85
C VAL A 192 -0.29 -31.28 6.93
N GLU A 193 -0.86 -31.16 5.73
CA GLU A 193 -0.50 -30.10 4.78
C GLU A 193 -1.15 -28.78 5.20
N VAL A 194 -0.38 -27.69 5.18
CA VAL A 194 -0.84 -26.37 5.60
C VAL A 194 -0.38 -25.27 4.66
N ASP A 195 -1.21 -24.26 4.49
CA ASP A 195 -0.82 -22.98 3.91
C ASP A 195 -0.13 -22.12 4.98
N ILE A 196 1.20 -22.16 4.99
CA ILE A 196 2.00 -21.43 5.98
C ILE A 196 1.84 -19.91 5.84
N ALA A 197 1.61 -19.38 4.64
CA ALA A 197 1.45 -17.95 4.44
C ALA A 197 0.19 -17.44 5.15
N SER A 198 -0.92 -18.17 4.98
CA SER A 198 -2.17 -17.88 5.65
C SER A 198 -2.08 -18.03 7.17
N ILE A 199 -1.38 -19.07 7.66
CA ILE A 199 -1.11 -19.23 9.10
C ILE A 199 -0.28 -18.05 9.64
N MET A 200 0.79 -17.63 8.96
CA MET A 200 1.66 -16.53 9.40
C MET A 200 0.90 -15.22 9.54
N VAL A 201 0.02 -14.90 8.59
CA VAL A 201 -0.85 -13.71 8.68
C VAL A 201 -1.73 -13.77 9.93
N ARG A 202 -2.36 -14.91 10.24
CA ARG A 202 -3.22 -15.07 11.42
C ARG A 202 -2.44 -15.02 12.73
N LEU A 203 -1.29 -15.70 12.81
CA LEU A 203 -0.40 -15.67 13.97
C LEU A 203 0.04 -14.23 14.28
N ILE A 204 0.56 -13.53 13.28
CA ILE A 204 1.07 -12.17 13.46
C ILE A 204 -0.08 -11.19 13.73
N SER A 205 -1.26 -11.39 13.14
CA SER A 205 -2.44 -10.59 13.48
C SER A 205 -2.78 -10.64 14.98
N ARG A 206 -2.71 -11.82 15.61
CA ARG A 206 -2.95 -11.98 17.06
C ARG A 206 -1.85 -11.32 17.89
N ILE A 207 -0.59 -11.56 17.53
CA ILE A 207 0.57 -10.99 18.24
C ILE A 207 0.57 -9.46 18.15
N SER A 208 0.31 -8.90 16.96
CA SER A 208 0.16 -7.45 16.76
C SER A 208 -1.00 -6.92 17.58
N ALA A 209 -2.18 -7.57 17.57
CA ALA A 209 -3.32 -7.16 18.38
C ALA A 209 -2.98 -7.13 19.89
N ARG A 210 -2.12 -8.05 20.36
CA ARG A 210 -1.63 -8.05 21.75
C ARG A 210 -0.81 -6.83 22.12
N VAL A 211 0.08 -6.40 21.24
CA VAL A 211 0.87 -5.18 21.46
C VAL A 211 0.01 -3.92 21.30
N PHE A 212 -1.03 -3.99 20.46
CA PHE A 212 -1.81 -2.83 20.04
C PHE A 212 -2.95 -2.49 21.00
N LEU A 213 -3.66 -3.51 21.49
CA LEU A 213 -4.88 -3.37 22.30
C LEU A 213 -4.74 -3.96 23.72
N GLY A 214 -3.56 -4.49 24.05
CA GLY A 214 -3.29 -5.08 25.35
C GLY A 214 -4.00 -6.43 25.58
N PRO A 215 -3.82 -7.02 26.78
CA PRO A 215 -4.31 -8.36 27.11
C PRO A 215 -5.80 -8.58 26.94
N GLU A 216 -6.59 -7.61 27.36
CA GLU A 216 -8.04 -7.77 27.50
C GLU A 216 -8.75 -7.77 26.14
N HIS A 217 -8.19 -7.04 25.17
CA HIS A 217 -8.86 -6.78 23.88
C HIS A 217 -8.15 -7.41 22.68
N CYS A 218 -6.93 -7.95 22.84
CA CYS A 218 -6.19 -8.57 21.74
C CYS A 218 -6.87 -9.76 21.08
N ARG A 219 -7.75 -10.44 21.83
CA ARG A 219 -8.52 -11.60 21.35
C ARG A 219 -9.93 -11.22 20.89
N ASN A 220 -10.22 -9.93 20.74
CA ASN A 220 -11.48 -9.48 20.19
C ASN A 220 -11.60 -9.95 18.72
N GLN A 221 -12.44 -10.95 18.50
CA GLN A 221 -12.61 -11.56 17.18
C GLN A 221 -13.12 -10.56 16.14
N GLU A 222 -13.95 -9.60 16.55
CA GLU A 222 -14.40 -8.55 15.65
C GLU A 222 -13.23 -7.68 15.17
N TRP A 223 -12.30 -7.32 16.06
CA TRP A 223 -11.11 -6.55 15.67
C TRP A 223 -10.21 -7.33 14.70
N LEU A 224 -9.95 -8.61 15.01
CA LEU A 224 -9.13 -9.48 14.17
C LEU A 224 -9.73 -9.64 12.77
N THR A 225 -11.03 -9.91 12.67
CA THR A 225 -11.73 -9.99 11.39
C THR A 225 -11.75 -8.64 10.66
N THR A 226 -12.04 -7.55 11.38
CA THR A 226 -12.12 -6.20 10.80
C THR A 226 -10.79 -5.77 10.18
N THR A 227 -9.67 -6.00 10.88
CA THR A 227 -8.33 -5.61 10.39
C THR A 227 -7.88 -6.45 9.19
N ALA A 228 -8.20 -7.75 9.19
CA ALA A 228 -7.94 -8.63 8.04
C ALA A 228 -8.74 -8.21 6.80
N GLU A 229 -10.07 -8.09 6.91
CA GLU A 229 -10.93 -7.70 5.79
C GLU A 229 -10.68 -6.27 5.31
N TYR A 230 -10.34 -5.35 6.23
CA TYR A 230 -9.93 -3.98 5.88
C TYR A 230 -8.70 -3.99 4.98
N SER A 231 -7.70 -4.82 5.31
CA SER A 231 -6.46 -4.91 4.57
C SER A 231 -6.68 -5.40 3.14
N GLU A 232 -7.43 -6.49 2.98
CA GLU A 232 -7.78 -7.04 1.67
C GLU A 232 -8.56 -6.01 0.83
N SER A 233 -9.59 -5.42 1.43
CA SER A 233 -10.44 -4.43 0.77
C SER A 233 -9.66 -3.18 0.37
N LEU A 234 -8.67 -2.76 1.16
CA LEU A 234 -7.78 -1.64 0.87
C LEU A 234 -6.90 -1.94 -0.34
N PHE A 235 -6.26 -3.11 -0.40
CA PHE A 235 -5.41 -3.47 -1.53
C PHE A 235 -6.22 -3.57 -2.83
N ILE A 236 -7.37 -4.25 -2.81
CA ILE A 236 -8.25 -4.38 -3.98
C ILE A 236 -8.75 -3.02 -4.45
N THR A 237 -9.29 -2.21 -3.53
CA THR A 237 -9.82 -0.88 -3.86
C THR A 237 -8.73 0.05 -4.37
N GLY A 238 -7.58 0.08 -3.70
CA GLY A 238 -6.44 0.91 -4.09
C GLY A 238 -5.92 0.52 -5.48
N PHE A 239 -5.83 -0.78 -5.78
CA PHE A 239 -5.43 -1.27 -7.09
C PHE A 239 -6.41 -0.87 -8.20
N ILE A 240 -7.71 -1.07 -8.00
CA ILE A 240 -8.74 -0.69 -8.99
C ILE A 240 -8.75 0.83 -9.20
N LEU A 241 -8.77 1.63 -8.12
CA LEU A 241 -8.82 3.07 -8.24
C LEU A 241 -7.54 3.69 -8.79
N ARG A 242 -6.41 2.97 -8.78
CA ARG A 242 -5.16 3.40 -9.41
C ARG A 242 -5.27 3.50 -10.93
N VAL A 243 -6.04 2.61 -11.57
CA VAL A 243 -6.29 2.67 -13.03
C VAL A 243 -7.48 3.55 -13.40
N VAL A 244 -8.37 3.82 -12.44
CA VAL A 244 -9.53 4.69 -12.64
C VAL A 244 -9.11 6.17 -12.58
N PRO A 245 -9.40 6.97 -13.61
CA PRO A 245 -9.10 8.39 -13.60
C PRO A 245 -9.84 9.12 -12.47
N HIS A 246 -9.20 10.13 -11.86
CA HIS A 246 -9.71 10.84 -10.68
C HIS A 246 -11.17 11.33 -10.80
N ILE A 247 -11.56 11.82 -11.98
CA ILE A 247 -12.92 12.33 -12.26
C ILE A 247 -13.99 11.22 -12.16
N LEU A 248 -13.62 9.97 -12.49
CA LEU A 248 -14.55 8.83 -12.46
C LEU A 248 -14.59 8.13 -11.10
N ARG A 249 -13.60 8.35 -10.23
CA ARG A 249 -13.53 7.69 -8.91
C ARG A 249 -14.77 7.91 -8.03
N PRO A 250 -15.42 9.10 -7.98
CA PRO A 250 -16.66 9.29 -7.22
C PRO A 250 -17.81 8.39 -7.67
N PHE A 251 -17.85 7.99 -8.94
CA PHE A 251 -18.88 7.11 -9.49
C PHE A 251 -18.49 5.64 -9.38
N VAL A 252 -17.23 5.32 -9.64
CA VAL A 252 -16.73 3.94 -9.63
C VAL A 252 -16.59 3.40 -8.21
N ALA A 253 -16.00 4.16 -7.28
CA ALA A 253 -15.70 3.66 -5.94
C ALA A 253 -16.95 3.13 -5.20
N PRO A 254 -18.11 3.83 -5.17
CA PRO A 254 -19.32 3.32 -4.52
C PRO A 254 -19.90 2.04 -5.15
N LEU A 255 -19.54 1.73 -6.40
CA LEU A 255 -19.97 0.50 -7.08
C LEU A 255 -19.10 -0.71 -6.72
N LEU A 256 -17.88 -0.48 -6.21
CA LEU A 256 -16.96 -1.56 -5.86
C LEU A 256 -17.40 -2.24 -4.55
N PRO A 257 -17.62 -3.57 -4.55
CA PRO A 257 -17.89 -4.31 -3.31
C PRO A 257 -16.78 -4.13 -2.27
N SER A 258 -15.52 -4.14 -2.71
CA SER A 258 -14.35 -3.93 -1.84
C SER A 258 -14.38 -2.58 -1.13
N TYR A 259 -14.82 -1.50 -1.81
CA TYR A 259 -14.91 -0.18 -1.18
C TYR A 259 -16.03 -0.11 -0.13
N ARG A 260 -17.17 -0.78 -0.39
CA ARG A 260 -18.26 -0.87 0.59
C ARG A 260 -17.83 -1.66 1.82
N THR A 261 -17.14 -2.79 1.63
CA THR A 261 -16.55 -3.59 2.72
C THR A 261 -15.51 -2.78 3.49
N LEU A 262 -14.65 -2.02 2.80
CA LEU A 262 -13.69 -1.11 3.44
C LEU A 262 -14.40 -0.12 4.37
N LEU A 263 -15.43 0.58 3.89
CA LEU A 263 -16.18 1.54 4.71
C LEU A 263 -16.90 0.87 5.89
N ARG A 264 -17.42 -0.34 5.70
CA ARG A 264 -17.99 -1.15 6.79
C ARG A 264 -16.94 -1.44 7.86
N ASN A 265 -15.75 -1.87 7.46
CA ASN A 265 -14.66 -2.18 8.39
C ASN A 265 -14.10 -0.94 9.08
N VAL A 266 -14.09 0.21 8.40
CA VAL A 266 -13.79 1.50 9.05
C VAL A 266 -14.82 1.80 10.16
N SER A 267 -16.11 1.58 9.89
CA SER A 267 -17.16 1.76 10.89
C SER A 267 -17.03 0.77 12.06
N SER A 268 -16.80 -0.51 11.79
CA SER A 268 -16.56 -1.53 12.83
C SER A 268 -15.32 -1.21 13.67
N GLY A 269 -14.22 -0.82 13.02
CA GLY A 269 -12.99 -0.41 13.70
C GLY A 269 -13.21 0.80 14.60
N ARG A 270 -13.94 1.82 14.13
CA ARG A 270 -14.35 2.97 14.95
C ARG A 270 -15.15 2.53 16.18
N ARG A 271 -16.11 1.62 15.99
CA ARG A 271 -16.94 1.12 17.09
C ARG A 271 -16.10 0.39 18.13
N VAL A 272 -15.33 -0.61 17.72
CA VAL A 272 -14.48 -1.42 18.61
C VAL A 272 -13.48 -0.57 19.36
N ILE A 273 -12.73 0.31 18.67
CA ILE A 273 -11.76 1.20 19.32
C ILE A 273 -12.46 2.18 20.26
N GLY A 274 -13.60 2.73 19.84
CA GLY A 274 -14.41 3.60 20.70
C GLY A 274 -14.91 2.90 21.96
N ASP A 275 -15.34 1.64 21.86
CA ASP A 275 -15.78 0.81 22.99
C ASP A 275 -14.63 0.58 23.97
N ILE A 276 -13.43 0.24 23.46
CA ILE A 276 -12.22 0.04 24.28
C ILE A 276 -11.82 1.33 25.00
N ILE A 277 -11.78 2.47 24.30
CA ILE A 277 -11.44 3.76 24.90
C ILE A 277 -12.45 4.11 26.00
N ARG A 278 -13.73 3.81 25.80
CA ARG A 278 -14.79 4.03 26.80
C ARG A 278 -14.69 3.09 27.99
N SER A 279 -14.24 1.84 27.82
CA SER A 279 -14.07 0.91 28.94
C SER A 279 -12.83 1.22 29.79
N GLN A 280 -11.81 1.88 29.23
CA GLN A 280 -10.53 2.16 29.90
C GLN A 280 -10.50 3.43 30.80
N HIS A 281 -11.65 3.92 31.31
CA HIS A 281 -11.69 5.08 32.22
C HIS A 281 -11.06 4.76 33.59
N GLY A 282 -9.73 4.76 33.70
CA GLY A 282 -9.03 4.81 35.00
C GLY A 282 -7.70 4.05 35.13
N GLY A 283 -7.24 3.30 34.11
CA GLY A 283 -5.96 2.59 34.16
C GLY A 283 -5.39 2.39 32.76
N GLY A 284 -4.30 3.11 32.45
CA GLY A 284 -3.63 2.98 31.15
C GLY A 284 -2.92 1.63 31.04
N ASN A 285 -3.38 0.79 30.12
CA ASN A 285 -2.63 -0.40 29.74
C ASN A 285 -1.33 0.00 29.03
N GLU A 286 -0.29 -0.83 29.12
CA GLU A 286 0.94 -0.62 28.36
C GLU A 286 0.80 -1.09 26.91
N ASP A 287 -0.11 -0.46 26.17
CA ASP A 287 -0.38 -0.76 24.75
C ASP A 287 -0.39 0.50 23.86
N ILE A 288 -0.31 0.28 22.54
CA ILE A 288 -0.22 1.37 21.57
C ILE A 288 -1.48 2.23 21.55
N LEU A 289 -2.67 1.65 21.75
CA LEU A 289 -3.91 2.40 21.77
C LEU A 289 -3.92 3.40 22.94
N SER A 290 -3.61 2.95 24.16
CA SER A 290 -3.51 3.82 25.33
C SER A 290 -2.46 4.93 25.12
N TRP A 291 -1.26 4.59 24.61
CA TRP A 291 -0.24 5.60 24.32
C TRP A 291 -0.65 6.59 23.23
N MET A 292 -1.43 6.15 22.24
CA MET A 292 -1.94 7.01 21.18
C MET A 292 -2.99 7.99 21.71
N VAL A 293 -3.91 7.53 22.57
CA VAL A 293 -4.91 8.38 23.22
C VAL A 293 -4.24 9.42 24.12
N GLU A 294 -3.22 9.04 24.88
CA GLU A 294 -2.45 9.93 25.76
C GLU A 294 -1.68 11.02 24.99
N ALA A 295 -1.05 10.64 23.87
CA ALA A 295 -0.21 11.55 23.08
C ALA A 295 -0.99 12.41 22.07
N ALA A 296 -2.27 12.10 21.83
CA ALA A 296 -3.12 12.79 20.88
C ALA A 296 -3.48 14.22 21.33
N THR A 297 -3.48 15.16 20.39
CA THR A 297 -3.77 16.58 20.58
C THR A 297 -4.77 17.10 19.55
N GLY A 298 -5.58 18.09 19.91
CA GLY A 298 -6.55 18.71 18.97
C GLY A 298 -7.46 17.69 18.27
N GLU A 299 -7.49 17.73 16.94
CA GLU A 299 -8.28 16.81 16.10
C GLU A 299 -7.80 15.36 16.17
N GLU A 300 -6.56 15.10 16.58
CA GLU A 300 -6.05 13.74 16.72
C GLU A 300 -6.83 12.93 17.77
N LYS A 301 -7.43 13.61 18.76
CA LYS A 301 -8.23 12.98 19.83
C LYS A 301 -9.57 12.42 19.35
N GLN A 302 -10.00 12.80 18.15
CA GLN A 302 -11.26 12.28 17.60
C GLN A 302 -11.15 10.76 17.42
N ILE A 303 -12.15 10.03 17.91
CA ILE A 303 -12.17 8.55 17.87
C ILE A 303 -11.98 8.04 16.43
N ASP A 304 -12.53 8.76 15.44
CA ASP A 304 -12.33 8.46 14.02
C ASP A 304 -10.87 8.43 13.61
N ASN A 305 -10.11 9.44 14.02
CA ASN A 305 -8.71 9.58 13.66
C ASN A 305 -7.87 8.51 14.36
N ILE A 306 -8.13 8.22 15.64
CA ILE A 306 -7.45 7.16 16.38
C ILE A 306 -7.75 5.80 15.76
N ALA A 307 -9.03 5.48 15.54
CA ALA A 307 -9.43 4.19 14.97
C ALA A 307 -8.85 3.97 13.56
N GLN A 308 -8.88 5.00 12.71
CA GLN A 308 -8.30 4.92 11.38
C GLN A 308 -6.78 4.70 11.43
N ARG A 309 -6.08 5.36 12.37
CA ARG A 309 -4.64 5.13 12.58
C ARG A 309 -4.36 3.70 13.05
N MET A 310 -5.16 3.17 13.96
CA MET A 310 -5.04 1.79 14.45
C MET A 310 -5.25 0.75 13.34
N LEU A 311 -6.22 0.96 12.44
CA LEU A 311 -6.45 0.08 11.27
C LEU A 311 -5.22 0.06 10.34
N ILE A 312 -4.67 1.23 10.00
CA ILE A 312 -3.52 1.34 9.09
C ILE A 312 -2.24 0.78 9.75
N LEU A 313 -2.02 1.05 11.05
CA LEU A 313 -0.89 0.46 11.78
C LEU A 313 -0.98 -1.06 11.85
N SER A 314 -2.20 -1.61 11.98
CA SER A 314 -2.41 -3.06 12.02
C SER A 314 -2.06 -3.67 10.67
N LEU A 315 -2.57 -3.09 9.57
CA LEU A 315 -2.18 -3.46 8.20
C LEU A 315 -0.65 -3.47 8.04
N ALA A 316 0.02 -2.39 8.44
CA ALA A 316 1.47 -2.23 8.26
C ALA A 316 2.29 -3.27 9.05
N SER A 317 1.90 -3.57 10.28
CA SER A 317 2.62 -4.52 11.14
C SER A 317 2.41 -5.98 10.75
N ILE A 318 1.21 -6.33 10.26
CA ILE A 318 0.84 -7.72 9.97
C ILE A 318 1.50 -8.21 8.69
N HIS A 319 1.25 -7.53 7.56
CA HIS A 319 1.60 -8.07 6.25
C HIS A 319 3.11 -8.12 6.00
N THR A 320 3.83 -7.09 6.43
CA THR A 320 5.29 -7.02 6.23
C THR A 320 6.02 -8.14 6.99
N THR A 321 5.64 -8.35 8.25
CA THR A 321 6.20 -9.42 9.09
C THR A 321 5.78 -10.80 8.60
N ALA A 322 4.51 -10.97 8.19
CA ALA A 322 4.00 -12.25 7.72
C ALA A 322 4.68 -12.72 6.44
N MET A 323 4.86 -11.83 5.47
CA MET A 323 5.61 -12.14 4.25
C MET A 323 7.07 -12.49 4.57
N THR A 324 7.70 -11.73 5.46
CA THR A 324 9.09 -11.99 5.90
C THR A 324 9.22 -13.40 6.49
N MET A 325 8.34 -13.77 7.42
CA MET A 325 8.39 -15.09 8.06
C MET A 325 8.02 -16.23 7.12
N THR A 326 7.09 -15.98 6.19
CA THR A 326 6.70 -16.93 5.15
C THR A 326 7.89 -17.26 4.25
N HIS A 327 8.59 -16.24 3.73
CA HIS A 327 9.79 -16.45 2.92
C HIS A 327 10.89 -17.16 3.70
N ALA A 328 11.14 -16.76 4.95
CA ALA A 328 12.12 -17.43 5.79
C ALA A 328 11.81 -18.92 6.00
N MET A 329 10.53 -19.29 6.15
CA MET A 329 10.13 -20.69 6.26
C MET A 329 10.34 -21.46 4.94
N TYR A 330 9.99 -20.87 3.81
CA TYR A 330 10.27 -21.49 2.51
C TYR A 330 11.77 -21.66 2.25
N ASP A 331 12.59 -20.67 2.62
CA ASP A 331 14.04 -20.76 2.51
C ASP A 331 14.62 -21.86 3.43
N LEU A 332 14.06 -22.06 4.63
CA LEU A 332 14.44 -23.20 5.50
C LEU A 332 14.08 -24.56 4.89
N CYS A 333 12.90 -24.66 4.26
CA CYS A 333 12.50 -25.87 3.55
C CYS A 333 13.41 -26.16 2.34
N ALA A 334 13.87 -25.12 1.64
CA ALA A 334 14.78 -25.24 0.51
C ALA A 334 16.24 -25.54 0.94
N HIS A 335 16.64 -25.11 2.15
CA HIS A 335 17.98 -25.24 2.69
C HIS A 335 17.99 -25.90 4.09
N PRO A 336 17.66 -27.21 4.17
CA PRO A 336 17.53 -27.91 5.44
C PRO A 336 18.84 -27.99 6.24
N GLU A 337 20.00 -27.80 5.60
CA GLU A 337 21.31 -27.74 6.24
C GLU A 337 21.43 -26.66 7.33
N TYR A 338 20.60 -25.62 7.29
CA TYR A 338 20.57 -24.56 8.31
C TYR A 338 19.67 -24.89 9.50
N ILE A 339 18.78 -25.88 9.42
CA ILE A 339 17.78 -26.14 10.46
C ILE A 339 18.43 -26.50 11.81
N GLU A 340 19.30 -27.51 11.83
CA GLU A 340 19.95 -27.94 13.08
C GLU A 340 20.90 -26.89 13.66
N PRO A 341 21.79 -26.23 12.88
CA PRO A 341 22.62 -25.15 13.40
C PRO A 341 21.86 -23.98 14.03
N LEU A 342 20.67 -23.66 13.50
CA LEU A 342 19.78 -22.63 14.04
C LEU A 342 19.07 -23.11 15.30
N ARG A 343 18.59 -24.36 15.32
CA ARG A 343 17.98 -24.97 16.52
C ARG A 343 18.98 -25.04 17.67
N ASP A 344 20.22 -25.40 17.41
CA ASP A 344 21.28 -25.47 18.43
C ASP A 344 21.59 -24.08 19.00
N GLU A 345 21.65 -23.04 18.16
CA GLU A 345 21.79 -21.66 18.63
C GLU A 345 20.62 -21.26 19.53
N VAL A 346 19.39 -21.51 19.08
CA VAL A 346 18.17 -21.17 19.85
C VAL A 346 18.14 -21.93 21.18
N LYS A 347 18.41 -23.24 21.19
CA LYS A 347 18.47 -24.04 22.42
C LYS A 347 19.57 -23.55 23.36
N GLY A 348 20.75 -23.22 22.85
CA GLY A 348 21.86 -22.72 23.66
C GLY A 348 21.55 -21.37 24.30
N VAL A 349 21.00 -20.43 23.53
CA VAL A 349 20.70 -19.08 24.02
C VAL A 349 19.46 -19.07 24.92
N VAL A 350 18.35 -19.64 24.47
CA VAL A 350 17.08 -19.65 25.21
C VAL A 350 17.13 -20.62 26.39
N GLY A 351 17.85 -21.75 26.28
CA GLY A 351 18.02 -22.68 27.40
C GLY A 351 18.81 -22.08 28.57
N ALA A 352 19.76 -21.19 28.30
CA ALA A 352 20.58 -20.55 29.32
C ALA A 352 19.89 -19.40 30.06
N SER A 353 19.06 -18.60 29.38
CA SER A 353 18.47 -17.37 29.94
C SER A 353 16.95 -17.26 29.80
N GLY A 354 16.28 -18.28 29.26
CA GLY A 354 14.89 -18.17 28.83
C GLY A 354 14.72 -17.15 27.69
N TRP A 355 13.46 -16.77 27.45
CA TRP A 355 13.07 -15.68 26.56
C TRP A 355 13.29 -14.31 27.22
N ASP A 356 14.46 -14.10 27.82
CA ASP A 356 14.81 -12.84 28.47
C ASP A 356 15.16 -11.75 27.44
N LYS A 357 15.06 -10.51 27.93
CA LYS A 357 15.26 -9.22 27.27
C LYS A 357 16.48 -9.13 26.34
N THR A 358 17.56 -9.85 26.63
CA THR A 358 18.81 -9.83 25.84
C THR A 358 19.07 -11.11 25.05
N ALA A 359 18.21 -12.13 25.17
CA ALA A 359 18.40 -13.40 24.49
C ALA A 359 18.37 -13.25 22.96
N LEU A 360 17.41 -12.47 22.44
CA LEU A 360 17.28 -12.26 20.99
C LEU A 360 18.52 -11.63 20.35
N ASN A 361 19.23 -10.75 21.07
CA ASN A 361 20.45 -10.10 20.56
C ASN A 361 21.62 -11.06 20.38
N ARG A 362 21.55 -12.28 20.95
CA ARG A 362 22.58 -13.32 20.85
C ARG A 362 22.28 -14.36 19.78
N LEU A 363 21.13 -14.29 19.11
CA LEU A 363 20.74 -15.20 18.03
C LEU A 363 21.35 -14.74 16.70
N HIS A 364 22.68 -14.76 16.61
CA HIS A 364 23.43 -14.19 15.49
C HIS A 364 23.21 -14.95 14.18
N ARG A 365 23.15 -16.28 14.22
CA ARG A 365 22.91 -17.12 13.04
C ARG A 365 21.47 -16.95 12.56
N LEU A 366 20.50 -16.92 13.47
CA LEU A 366 19.10 -16.70 13.12
C LEU A 366 18.90 -15.31 12.50
N ASP A 367 19.48 -14.25 13.11
CA ASP A 367 19.43 -12.90 12.54
C ASP A 367 20.11 -12.83 11.16
N SER A 368 21.25 -13.50 10.99
CA SER A 368 21.92 -13.61 9.68
C SER A 368 21.08 -14.33 8.64
N PHE A 369 20.41 -15.43 9.01
CA PHE A 369 19.54 -16.18 8.11
C PHE A 369 18.34 -15.34 7.67
N LEU A 370 17.67 -14.67 8.61
CA LEU A 370 16.54 -13.78 8.32
C LEU A 370 16.94 -12.62 7.41
N LYS A 371 18.13 -12.04 7.62
CA LYS A 371 18.69 -10.99 6.74
C LYS A 371 18.93 -11.51 5.32
N GLU A 372 19.48 -12.72 5.18
CA GLU A 372 19.75 -13.30 3.86
C GLU A 372 18.45 -13.67 3.13
N SER A 373 17.48 -14.23 3.84
CA SER A 373 16.12 -14.46 3.31
C SER A 373 15.49 -13.16 2.80
N GLN A 374 15.54 -12.08 3.58
CA GLN A 374 15.03 -10.77 3.14
C GLN A 374 15.85 -10.16 1.98
N ARG A 375 17.15 -10.46 1.87
CA ARG A 375 17.98 -9.96 0.78
C ARG A 375 17.56 -10.55 -0.56
N PHE A 376 17.20 -11.83 -0.59
CA PHE A 376 16.71 -12.51 -1.80
C PHE A 376 15.21 -12.28 -2.02
N ASN A 377 14.44 -12.21 -0.95
CA ASN A 377 12.98 -12.13 -0.97
C ASN A 377 12.47 -10.85 -0.29
N PRO A 378 12.81 -9.65 -0.80
CA PRO A 378 12.44 -8.40 -0.15
C PRO A 378 10.93 -8.14 -0.25
N VAL A 379 10.33 -7.67 0.85
CA VAL A 379 8.90 -7.32 0.90
C VAL A 379 8.54 -6.18 -0.05
N PHE A 380 9.48 -5.27 -0.32
CA PHE A 380 9.31 -4.15 -1.22
C PHE A 380 10.39 -4.15 -2.30
N LEU A 381 9.97 -3.97 -3.56
CA LEU A 381 10.90 -3.90 -4.70
C LEU A 381 11.78 -2.63 -4.67
N CYS A 382 11.23 -1.52 -4.19
CA CYS A 382 11.92 -0.23 -4.09
C CYS A 382 11.39 0.55 -2.87
N LYS A 383 12.26 1.34 -2.23
CA LYS A 383 11.84 2.35 -1.27
C LYS A 383 11.58 3.67 -1.99
N SER A 384 10.32 4.11 -2.00
CA SER A 384 9.91 5.35 -2.66
C SER A 384 10.09 6.56 -1.76
N LEU A 385 10.56 7.66 -2.35
CA LEU A 385 10.65 8.98 -1.70
C LEU A 385 10.10 10.03 -2.65
N PHE A 386 9.21 10.89 -2.16
CA PHE A 386 8.81 12.08 -2.88
C PHE A 386 9.74 13.24 -2.51
N ILE A 387 10.34 13.88 -3.50
CA ILE A 387 11.16 15.08 -3.31
C ILE A 387 10.33 16.27 -3.81
N SER A 388 9.98 17.19 -2.90
CA SER A 388 9.03 18.27 -3.16
C SER A 388 9.64 19.46 -3.92
N ILE A 389 10.97 19.52 -3.98
CA ILE A 389 11.72 20.59 -4.63
C ILE A 389 12.58 20.05 -5.77
N PRO A 390 12.89 20.87 -6.80
CA PRO A 390 13.91 20.51 -7.77
C PRO A 390 15.22 20.18 -7.05
N PHE A 391 15.75 18.99 -7.31
CA PHE A 391 17.00 18.52 -6.73
C PHE A 391 17.94 18.05 -7.84
N GLN A 392 19.18 18.49 -7.79
CA GLN A 392 20.23 18.09 -8.72
C GLN A 392 21.27 17.30 -7.93
N PHE A 393 21.45 16.04 -8.30
CA PHE A 393 22.52 15.21 -7.76
C PHE A 393 23.86 15.77 -8.22
N LEU A 394 24.81 15.84 -7.29
CA LEU A 394 26.18 16.18 -7.63
C LEU A 394 26.73 15.00 -8.44
N THR A 395 27.20 15.26 -9.66
CA THR A 395 27.89 14.23 -10.44
C THR A 395 29.13 13.83 -9.66
N GLN A 396 29.13 12.63 -9.08
CA GLN A 396 30.37 11.97 -8.67
C GLN A 396 31.19 11.80 -9.94
N THR A 397 32.18 12.67 -10.12
CA THR A 397 33.22 12.47 -11.12
C THR A 397 33.95 11.18 -10.74
N SER A 398 34.21 10.36 -11.75
CA SER A 398 34.81 9.03 -11.65
C SER A 398 36.27 9.03 -11.16
N SER A 399 36.68 10.00 -10.34
CA SER A 399 38.05 10.15 -9.84
C SER A 399 38.30 9.51 -8.48
N ASP A 400 37.25 9.06 -7.77
CA ASP A 400 37.38 8.46 -6.43
C ASP A 400 36.76 7.05 -6.35
N ILE A 401 37.14 6.14 -7.25
CA ILE A 401 36.97 4.68 -7.10
C ILE A 401 38.32 4.00 -7.21
#